data_AF-A0AAV9JPV5-F1
#
_entry.id   AF-A0AAV9JPV5-F1
#
_cell.length_a   1.000
_cell.length_b   1.000
_cell.length_c   1.000
_cell.angle_alpha   90.00
_cell.angle_beta   90.00
_cell.angle_gamma   90.00
#
_symmetry.space_group_name_H-M   'P 1'
#
loop_
_entity.id
_entity.type
_entity.pdbx_description
1 polymer ?
#
loop_
_entity_poly.entity_id
_entity_poly.type
_entity_poly.pdbx_seq_one_letter_code
_entity_poly.pdbx_strand_id
1 'polypeptide(L)'
;MPAVQKWFVKTTTDGQQLALNRAYLSRFGSTVVPLEFSNNDQFNRIEQSLSFFLECVNAHTSTFRTRPSRYFSAYVPGARAIKRTTASNDFFSASTSTRPTARVYLAQAPLVDLPQGLRDDVPAPELVLKAGRGDVYDSSIWLGQAPTYTPLHRDPNPNLFVQLAGTKVVRLLSPGAGRNVFAKVQERIGGSASATMRGEEMMQGEEKKVLEEEVWGRNDLYRSSAYEAELRSGDGLFIPRGWWHSVKGIGDGMTGSVNWWFR
;
A
#
# COMPACT_ATOMS: atom_id res chain seq x y z
N MET A 1 0.33 4.09 -19.12
CA MET A 1 -0.44 4.83 -18.09
C MET A 1 0.30 6.10 -17.70
N PRO A 2 -0.32 7.29 -17.75
CA PRO A 2 0.37 8.57 -17.52
C PRO A 2 1.09 8.68 -16.17
N ALA A 3 0.52 8.10 -15.11
CA ALA A 3 1.10 8.12 -13.76
C ALA A 3 2.54 7.60 -13.70
N VAL A 4 2.92 6.63 -14.53
CA VAL A 4 4.29 6.07 -14.57
C VAL A 4 5.33 7.16 -14.81
N GLN A 5 5.05 8.11 -15.71
CA GLN A 5 5.97 9.18 -16.07
C GLN A 5 5.76 10.45 -15.23
N LYS A 6 4.51 10.70 -14.81
CA LYS A 6 4.17 11.92 -14.07
C LYS A 6 4.49 11.82 -12.59
N TRP A 7 4.25 10.67 -11.97
CA TRP A 7 4.34 10.50 -10.51
C TRP A 7 5.71 10.03 -10.06
N PHE A 8 6.54 9.48 -10.96
CA PHE A 8 7.84 8.91 -10.63
C PHE A 8 8.95 9.52 -11.47
N VAL A 9 10.12 9.70 -10.86
CA VAL A 9 11.35 10.17 -11.50
C VAL A 9 12.50 9.25 -11.13
N LYS A 10 13.47 9.09 -12.02
CA LYS A 10 14.71 8.36 -11.72
C LYS A 10 15.58 9.18 -10.77
N THR A 11 16.18 8.53 -9.78
CA THR A 11 17.15 9.18 -8.90
C THR A 11 18.49 9.34 -9.62
N THR A 12 19.18 10.46 -9.34
CA THR A 12 20.45 10.82 -9.98
C THR A 12 21.63 9.96 -9.55
N THR A 13 21.50 9.21 -8.46
CA THR A 13 22.64 8.55 -7.81
C THR A 13 23.04 7.24 -8.49
N ASP A 14 22.10 6.50 -9.12
CA ASP A 14 22.41 5.25 -9.84
C ASP A 14 21.44 4.94 -11.01
N GLY A 15 20.45 5.80 -11.30
CA GLY A 15 19.51 5.63 -12.41
C GLY A 15 18.54 4.42 -12.33
N GLN A 16 18.76 3.50 -11.38
CA GLN A 16 17.94 2.31 -11.17
C GLN A 16 16.80 2.51 -10.17
N GLN A 17 16.94 3.43 -9.21
CA GLN A 17 15.90 3.68 -8.21
C GLN A 17 14.92 4.78 -8.66
N LEU A 18 13.65 4.58 -8.30
CA LEU A 18 12.59 5.56 -8.53
C LEU A 18 12.29 6.33 -7.25
N ALA A 19 12.04 7.62 -7.41
CA ALA A 19 11.52 8.52 -6.38
C ALA A 19 10.18 9.11 -6.85
N LEU A 20 9.39 9.65 -5.92
CA LEU A 20 8.19 10.40 -6.27
C LEU A 20 8.54 11.74 -6.90
N ASN A 21 7.82 12.10 -7.96
CA ASN A 21 7.88 13.41 -8.58
C ASN A 21 7.19 14.45 -7.71
N ARG A 22 7.93 15.00 -6.74
CA ARG A 22 7.41 16.00 -5.79
C ARG A 22 6.97 17.30 -6.49
N ALA A 23 7.65 17.69 -7.57
CA ALA A 23 7.27 18.88 -8.33
C ALA A 23 5.86 18.75 -8.93
N TYR A 24 5.50 17.54 -9.38
CA TYR A 24 4.15 17.26 -9.87
C TYR A 24 3.14 17.06 -8.73
N LEU A 25 3.44 16.17 -7.78
CA LEU A 25 2.49 15.71 -6.76
C LEU A 25 2.18 16.77 -5.68
N SER A 26 3.10 17.70 -5.41
CA SER A 26 2.88 18.78 -4.42
C SER A 26 1.71 19.69 -4.76
N ARG A 27 1.30 19.76 -6.03
CA ARG A 27 0.10 20.48 -6.49
C ARG A 27 -1.19 19.94 -5.86
N PHE A 28 -1.18 18.68 -5.43
CA PHE A 28 -2.29 17.99 -4.78
C PHE A 28 -2.04 17.80 -3.28
N GLY A 29 -1.08 18.53 -2.70
CA GLY A 29 -0.55 18.29 -1.37
C GLY A 29 -1.58 18.35 -0.23
N SER A 30 -2.65 19.15 -0.37
CA SER A 30 -3.72 19.25 0.62
C SER A 30 -4.72 18.07 0.61
N THR A 31 -4.62 17.16 -0.37
CA THR A 31 -5.48 15.98 -0.46
C THR A 31 -5.29 15.10 0.77
N VAL A 32 -6.37 14.74 1.45
CA VAL A 32 -6.33 13.79 2.57
C VAL A 32 -6.27 12.37 2.00
N VAL A 33 -5.32 11.58 2.48
CA VAL A 33 -5.07 10.22 2.04
C VAL A 33 -4.83 9.29 3.23
N PRO A 34 -5.23 8.01 3.13
CA PRO A 34 -4.96 7.00 4.15
C PRO A 34 -3.48 6.62 4.15
N LEU A 35 -2.84 6.76 5.30
CA LEU A 35 -1.44 6.41 5.52
C LEU A 35 -1.31 5.34 6.60
N GLU A 36 -0.62 4.27 6.25
CA GLU A 36 -0.22 3.19 7.15
C GLU A 36 1.22 3.41 7.63
N PHE A 37 1.41 3.29 8.94
CA PHE A 37 2.70 3.35 9.62
C PHE A 37 2.99 2.00 10.23
N SER A 38 4.12 1.40 9.86
CA SER A 38 4.57 0.13 10.46
C SER A 38 5.94 0.28 11.09
N ASN A 39 6.08 -0.09 12.36
CA ASN A 39 7.34 -0.06 13.12
C ASN A 39 7.39 -1.24 14.10
N ASN A 40 8.29 -2.21 13.92
CA ASN A 40 8.53 -3.32 14.85
C ASN A 40 7.24 -3.94 15.42
N ASP A 41 6.38 -4.47 14.55
CA ASP A 41 5.06 -5.06 14.84
C ASP A 41 3.92 -4.11 15.23
N GLN A 42 4.20 -2.82 15.45
CA GLN A 42 3.15 -1.82 15.59
C GLN A 42 2.66 -1.37 14.22
N PHE A 43 1.34 -1.35 14.05
CA PHE A 43 0.66 -0.84 12.87
C PHE A 43 -0.33 0.24 13.29
N ASN A 44 -0.34 1.36 12.57
CA ASN A 44 -1.35 2.41 12.73
C ASN A 44 -1.75 2.92 11.35
N ARG A 45 -3.06 3.16 11.15
CA ARG A 45 -3.58 3.86 9.98
C ARG A 45 -4.15 5.20 10.39
N ILE A 46 -3.80 6.26 9.67
CA ILE A 46 -4.29 7.62 9.90
C ILE A 46 -4.60 8.32 8.57
N GLU A 47 -5.54 9.26 8.61
CA GLU A 47 -5.83 10.15 7.48
C GLU A 47 -4.95 11.40 7.57
N GLN A 48 -4.09 11.63 6.58
CA GLN A 48 -3.19 12.78 6.54
C GLN A 48 -3.02 13.35 5.13
N SER A 49 -2.49 14.58 5.06
CA SER A 49 -2.27 15.25 3.78
C SER A 49 -1.25 14.51 2.90
N LEU A 50 -1.44 14.55 1.58
CA LEU A 50 -0.47 14.02 0.63
C LEU A 50 0.90 14.70 0.80
N SER A 51 0.95 15.99 1.14
CA SER A 51 2.19 16.68 1.48
C SER A 51 2.95 16.00 2.62
N PHE A 52 2.25 15.60 3.68
CA PHE A 52 2.86 14.89 4.81
C PHE A 52 3.48 13.56 4.36
N PHE A 53 2.77 12.79 3.54
CA PHE A 53 3.32 11.56 2.94
C PHE A 53 4.58 11.84 2.11
N LEU A 54 4.55 12.86 1.24
CA LEU A 54 5.69 13.25 0.40
C LEU A 54 6.91 13.67 1.23
N GLU A 55 6.69 14.30 2.38
CA GLU A 55 7.75 14.64 3.33
C GLU A 55 8.33 13.39 4.00
N CYS A 56 7.48 12.48 4.49
CA CYS A 56 7.90 11.23 5.14
C CYS A 56 8.80 10.38 4.25
N VAL A 57 8.41 10.15 2.99
CA VAL A 57 9.21 9.31 2.07
C VAL A 57 10.46 10.00 1.54
N ASN A 58 10.53 11.33 1.63
CA ASN A 58 11.71 12.09 1.21
C ASN A 58 12.76 12.20 2.33
N ALA A 59 12.33 12.23 3.59
CA ALA A 59 13.19 12.29 4.75
C ALA A 59 13.91 10.94 4.97
N HIS A 60 14.92 10.65 4.17
CA HIS A 60 15.73 9.41 4.21
C HIS A 60 16.53 9.22 5.53
N THR A 61 16.22 9.92 6.62
CA THR A 61 16.97 9.90 7.90
C THR A 61 16.14 10.11 9.18
N SER A 62 14.81 10.20 9.12
CA SER A 62 14.02 10.57 10.31
C SER A 62 13.74 9.41 11.27
N THR A 63 14.34 9.48 12.46
CA THR A 63 14.09 8.58 13.60
C THR A 63 12.72 8.84 14.21
N PHE A 64 11.89 7.81 14.34
CA PHE A 64 10.62 7.89 15.07
C PHE A 64 10.89 7.71 16.56
N ARG A 65 10.60 8.73 17.37
CA ARG A 65 10.52 8.60 18.83
C ARG A 65 9.11 8.96 19.28
N THR A 66 8.40 8.02 19.89
CA THR A 66 7.14 8.28 20.57
C THR A 66 7.38 9.29 21.70
N ARG A 67 6.96 10.53 21.47
CA ARG A 67 6.62 11.46 22.56
C ARG A 67 5.12 11.73 22.48
N PRO A 68 4.41 11.82 23.61
CA PRO A 68 3.01 12.22 23.61
C PRO A 68 2.93 13.68 23.11
N SER A 69 2.57 13.85 21.84
CA SER A 69 2.30 15.17 21.28
C SER A 69 0.91 15.61 21.70
N ARG A 70 0.83 16.78 22.34
CA ARG A 70 -0.43 17.43 22.74
C ARG A 70 -1.27 17.96 21.56
N TYR A 71 -0.91 17.63 20.32
CA TYR A 71 -1.65 18.01 19.11
C TYR A 71 -2.62 16.94 18.60
N PHE A 72 -2.61 15.74 19.18
CA PHE A 72 -3.68 14.76 18.99
C PHE A 72 -4.73 14.94 20.08
N SER A 73 -5.58 15.94 19.91
CA SER A 73 -6.91 15.96 20.52
C SER A 73 -7.91 15.92 19.39
N ALA A 74 -8.56 14.76 19.27
CA ALA A 74 -9.88 14.53 18.70
C ALA A 74 -10.46 15.60 17.76
N TYR A 75 -10.73 15.21 16.53
CA TYR A 75 -11.71 15.92 15.71
C TYR A 75 -13.05 15.98 16.47
N VAL A 76 -13.45 17.18 16.85
CA VAL A 76 -14.77 17.52 17.40
C VAL A 76 -15.57 18.17 16.27
N PRO A 77 -16.78 17.66 15.92
CA PRO A 77 -17.60 18.25 14.87
C PRO A 77 -17.92 19.73 15.17
N GLY A 78 -17.60 20.63 14.22
CA GLY A 78 -17.93 22.07 14.30
C GLY A 78 -16.75 23.04 14.56
N ALA A 79 -15.51 22.57 14.65
CA ALA A 79 -14.37 23.45 14.86
C ALA A 79 -14.01 24.29 13.61
N ARG A 80 -13.98 25.62 13.75
CA ARG A 80 -13.56 26.56 12.70
C ARG A 80 -12.05 26.47 12.44
N ALA A 81 -11.67 26.69 11.18
CA ALA A 81 -10.28 26.68 10.70
C ALA A 81 -9.38 27.60 11.54
N ILE A 82 -8.28 27.05 12.07
CA ILE A 82 -7.27 27.83 12.78
C ILE A 82 -6.15 28.22 11.80
N LYS A 83 -5.85 29.52 11.83
CA LYS A 83 -4.90 30.29 11.02
C LYS A 83 -3.51 29.64 10.88
N ARG A 84 -2.91 29.86 9.69
CA ARG A 84 -1.46 29.74 9.41
C ARG A 84 -0.64 30.27 10.59
N THR A 85 0.29 29.45 11.07
CA THR A 85 1.44 29.92 11.84
C THR A 85 2.71 29.63 11.06
N THR A 86 3.53 30.66 10.93
CA THR A 86 4.91 30.64 10.47
C THR A 86 5.80 30.24 11.65
N ALA A 87 6.10 28.95 11.80
CA ALA A 87 7.17 28.46 12.66
C ALA A 87 7.68 27.15 12.09
N SER A 88 9.01 27.03 11.97
CA SER A 88 9.71 25.86 11.45
C SER A 88 9.37 24.60 12.26
N ASN A 89 9.02 23.53 11.55
CA ASN A 89 8.79 22.21 12.13
C ASN A 89 10.12 21.60 12.62
N ASP A 90 10.56 21.94 13.83
CA ASP A 90 11.62 21.22 14.54
C ASP A 90 11.08 19.90 15.13
N PHE A 91 10.47 19.07 14.27
CA PHE A 91 9.97 17.73 14.61
C PHE A 91 11.04 16.64 14.42
N PHE A 92 12.19 16.97 13.82
CA PHE A 92 13.26 16.03 13.51
C PHE A 92 14.60 16.54 14.03
N SER A 93 15.06 16.00 15.18
CA SER A 93 16.40 16.27 15.71
C SER A 93 17.39 15.23 15.22
N ALA A 94 18.51 15.70 14.63
CA ALA A 94 19.60 14.88 14.17
C ALA A 94 20.56 14.53 15.31
N SER A 95 20.70 13.25 15.63
CA SER A 95 21.99 12.65 16.02
C SER A 95 21.83 11.13 16.13
N THR A 96 22.83 10.43 15.60
CA THR A 96 23.01 8.96 15.51
C THR A 96 22.41 8.27 14.27
N SER A 97 23.29 7.61 13.52
CA SER A 97 23.05 6.90 12.26
C SER A 97 22.20 5.65 12.51
N THR A 98 20.87 5.78 12.37
CA THR A 98 19.96 4.64 12.23
C THR A 98 18.90 5.00 11.17
N ARG A 99 18.59 4.06 10.27
CA ARG A 99 17.50 4.23 9.30
C ARG A 99 16.17 4.44 10.06
N PRO A 100 15.22 5.24 9.54
CA PRO A 100 13.87 5.32 10.10
C PRO A 100 13.32 3.92 10.35
N THR A 101 12.94 3.60 11.59
CA THR A 101 12.33 2.30 11.92
C THR A 101 10.88 2.22 11.47
N ALA A 102 10.22 3.37 11.26
CA ALA A 102 8.85 3.46 10.80
C ALA A 102 8.79 3.56 9.27
N ARG A 103 8.09 2.61 8.64
CA ARG A 103 7.77 2.65 7.20
C ARG A 103 6.42 3.32 7.02
N VAL A 104 6.31 4.16 5.99
CA VAL A 104 5.06 4.83 5.61
C VAL A 104 4.57 4.27 4.28
N TYR A 105 3.29 3.93 4.23
CA TYR A 105 2.65 3.40 3.03
C TYR A 105 1.30 4.08 2.84
N LEU A 106 1.14 4.79 1.73
CA LEU A 106 -0.17 5.23 1.29
C LEU A 106 -0.86 4.00 0.71
N ALA A 107 -1.93 3.53 1.36
CA ALA A 107 -2.52 2.24 1.09
C ALA A 107 -4.04 2.33 0.95
N GLN A 108 -4.57 1.65 -0.08
CA GLN A 108 -6.01 1.62 -0.36
C GLN A 108 -6.61 3.04 -0.41
N ALA A 109 -5.92 4.00 -1.02
CA ALA A 109 -6.48 5.33 -1.21
C ALA A 109 -7.48 5.27 -2.39
N PRO A 110 -8.78 5.47 -2.15
CA PRO A 110 -9.79 5.33 -3.19
C PRO A 110 -9.59 6.39 -4.28
N LEU A 111 -9.60 5.99 -5.56
CA LEU A 111 -9.43 6.95 -6.65
C LEU A 111 -10.52 8.02 -6.63
N VAL A 112 -11.74 7.66 -6.24
CA VAL A 112 -12.90 8.58 -6.19
C VAL A 112 -12.66 9.79 -5.27
N ASP A 113 -11.86 9.61 -4.22
CA ASP A 113 -11.52 10.66 -3.25
C ASP A 113 -10.34 11.53 -3.72
N LEU A 114 -9.64 11.13 -4.78
CA LEU A 114 -8.50 11.88 -5.31
C LEU A 114 -8.94 13.01 -6.27
N PRO A 115 -8.19 14.11 -6.31
CA PRO A 115 -8.38 15.18 -7.29
C PRO A 115 -8.39 14.64 -8.73
N GLN A 116 -9.19 15.29 -9.59
CA GLN A 116 -9.37 14.87 -10.98
C GLN A 116 -8.04 14.67 -11.72
N GLY A 117 -7.06 15.57 -11.54
CA GLY A 117 -5.75 15.45 -12.19
C GLY A 117 -4.97 14.20 -11.83
N LEU A 118 -5.15 13.64 -10.62
CA LEU A 118 -4.57 12.35 -10.26
C LEU A 118 -5.37 11.19 -10.86
N ARG A 119 -6.71 11.27 -10.86
CA ARG A 119 -7.57 10.25 -11.50
C ARG A 119 -7.29 10.12 -13.00
N ASP A 120 -7.09 11.25 -13.69
CA ASP A 120 -6.78 11.28 -15.13
C ASP A 120 -5.43 10.62 -15.47
N ASP A 121 -4.53 10.48 -14.49
CA ASP A 121 -3.24 9.84 -14.68
C ASP A 121 -3.29 8.31 -14.61
N VAL A 122 -4.40 7.76 -14.10
CA VAL A 122 -4.67 6.33 -13.93
C VAL A 122 -6.08 5.98 -14.43
N PRO A 123 -6.37 6.18 -15.74
CA PRO A 123 -7.67 5.82 -16.27
C PRO A 123 -7.91 4.31 -16.15
N ALA A 124 -9.17 3.92 -15.92
CA ALA A 124 -9.56 2.52 -15.93
C ALA A 124 -9.22 1.89 -17.29
N PRO A 125 -8.51 0.75 -17.34
CA PRO A 125 -8.17 0.10 -18.59
C PRO A 125 -9.41 -0.33 -19.38
N GLU A 126 -9.35 -0.24 -20.70
CA GLU A 126 -10.49 -0.59 -21.59
C GLU A 126 -11.00 -2.01 -21.35
N LEU A 127 -10.10 -2.95 -21.02
CA LEU A 127 -10.45 -4.32 -20.65
C LEU A 127 -11.40 -4.37 -19.44
N VAL A 128 -11.20 -3.50 -18.44
CA VAL A 128 -12.06 -3.42 -17.25
C VAL A 128 -13.43 -2.84 -17.64
N LEU A 129 -13.44 -1.78 -18.44
CA LEU A 129 -14.67 -1.11 -18.89
C LEU A 129 -15.52 -1.98 -19.83
N LYS A 130 -14.92 -2.97 -20.49
CA LYS A 130 -15.61 -3.91 -21.38
C LYS A 130 -15.89 -5.28 -20.76
N ALA A 131 -15.34 -5.57 -19.58
CA ALA A 131 -15.56 -6.85 -18.91
C ALA A 131 -16.86 -6.83 -18.10
N GLY A 132 -17.56 -7.95 -18.07
CA GLY A 132 -18.79 -8.10 -17.29
C GLY A 132 -19.87 -7.10 -17.68
N ARG A 133 -20.32 -6.30 -16.72
CA ARG A 133 -21.27 -5.19 -16.89
C ARG A 133 -20.59 -3.87 -17.28
N GLY A 134 -19.26 -3.84 -17.29
CA GLY A 134 -18.47 -2.65 -17.60
C GLY A 134 -18.42 -1.62 -16.47
N ASP A 135 -18.88 -1.97 -15.26
CA ASP A 135 -18.82 -1.10 -14.09
C ASP A 135 -17.60 -1.38 -13.21
N VAL A 136 -16.88 -0.32 -12.88
CA VAL A 136 -15.84 -0.32 -11.84
C VAL A 136 -16.55 -0.20 -10.50
N TYR A 137 -16.49 -1.25 -9.69
CA TYR A 137 -17.04 -1.26 -8.35
C TYR A 137 -16.26 -0.33 -7.41
N ASP A 138 -14.94 -0.45 -7.45
CA ASP A 138 -14.03 0.39 -6.66
C ASP A 138 -12.62 0.36 -7.27
N SER A 139 -11.76 1.31 -6.89
CA SER A 139 -10.38 1.40 -7.36
C SER A 139 -9.51 2.14 -6.36
N SER A 140 -8.26 1.71 -6.22
CA SER A 140 -7.35 2.25 -5.23
C SER A 140 -5.94 2.41 -5.76
N ILE A 141 -5.18 3.34 -5.15
CA ILE A 141 -3.74 3.44 -5.33
C ILE A 141 -2.99 3.02 -4.07
N TRP A 142 -1.77 2.55 -4.29
CA TRP A 142 -0.79 2.30 -3.24
C TRP A 142 0.55 2.92 -3.62
N LEU A 143 1.16 3.64 -2.69
CA LEU A 143 2.48 4.26 -2.84
C LEU A 143 3.31 4.09 -1.57
N GLY A 144 4.56 3.68 -1.69
CA GLY A 144 5.51 3.74 -0.57
C GLY A 144 6.86 3.13 -0.92
N GLN A 145 7.72 2.95 0.08
CA GLN A 145 9.08 2.46 -0.13
C GLN A 145 9.16 0.95 0.05
N ALA A 146 9.80 0.27 -0.92
CA ALA A 146 10.09 -1.14 -0.82
C ALA A 146 11.07 -1.44 0.35
N PRO A 147 10.98 -2.63 1.00
CA PRO A 147 9.94 -3.63 0.82
C PRO A 147 8.55 -3.24 1.35
N THR A 148 7.50 -3.75 0.72
CA THR A 148 6.11 -3.65 1.21
C THR A 148 5.51 -5.04 1.31
N TYR A 149 4.50 -5.24 2.16
CA TYR A 149 3.88 -6.55 2.31
C TYR A 149 2.38 -6.42 2.55
N THR A 150 1.61 -7.16 1.76
CA THR A 150 0.18 -7.37 1.94
C THR A 150 -0.06 -8.87 2.17
N PRO A 151 -0.54 -9.25 3.37
CA PRO A 151 -0.82 -10.64 3.73
C PRO A 151 -1.80 -11.35 2.79
N LEU A 152 -1.84 -12.67 2.89
CA LEU A 152 -2.74 -13.50 2.09
C LEU A 152 -4.19 -13.16 2.39
N HIS A 153 -4.93 -12.76 1.37
CA HIS A 153 -6.36 -12.42 1.45
C HIS A 153 -7.04 -12.70 0.11
N ARG A 154 -8.35 -12.46 0.05
CA ARG A 154 -9.13 -12.55 -1.19
C ARG A 154 -10.15 -11.42 -1.25
N ASP A 155 -10.43 -10.99 -2.48
CA ASP A 155 -11.37 -9.91 -2.75
C ASP A 155 -12.77 -10.44 -3.11
N PRO A 156 -13.84 -9.66 -2.88
CA PRO A 156 -15.21 -10.04 -3.22
C PRO A 156 -15.49 -10.03 -4.74
N ASN A 157 -14.74 -9.23 -5.50
CA ASN A 157 -14.88 -9.00 -6.95
C ASN A 157 -13.58 -9.36 -7.68
N PRO A 158 -13.62 -9.66 -8.99
CA PRO A 158 -12.40 -9.72 -9.80
C PRO A 158 -11.65 -8.38 -9.76
N ASN A 159 -10.32 -8.45 -9.88
CA ASN A 159 -9.44 -7.31 -9.73
C ASN A 159 -8.43 -7.26 -10.90
N LEU A 160 -8.22 -6.08 -11.48
CA LEU A 160 -7.08 -5.81 -12.35
C LEU A 160 -6.08 -4.96 -11.59
N PHE A 161 -4.93 -5.54 -11.26
CA PHE A 161 -3.84 -4.88 -10.54
C PHE A 161 -2.75 -4.46 -11.52
N VAL A 162 -2.33 -3.19 -11.48
CA VAL A 162 -1.29 -2.65 -12.38
C VAL A 162 -0.17 -2.02 -11.58
N GLN A 163 1.06 -2.40 -11.92
CA GLN A 163 2.26 -1.89 -11.29
C GLN A 163 2.73 -0.60 -11.99
N LEU A 164 2.89 0.48 -11.22
CA LEU A 164 3.32 1.78 -11.73
C LEU A 164 4.84 1.96 -11.65
N ALA A 165 5.43 1.55 -10.54
CA ALA A 165 6.83 1.81 -10.20
C ALA A 165 7.38 0.76 -9.24
N GLY A 166 8.67 0.48 -9.35
CA GLY A 166 9.32 -0.59 -8.59
C GLY A 166 8.81 -1.97 -8.98
N THR A 167 9.15 -2.97 -8.18
CA THR A 167 8.80 -4.37 -8.44
C THR A 167 7.93 -4.93 -7.33
N LYS A 168 6.85 -5.62 -7.70
CA LYS A 168 6.03 -6.41 -6.77
C LYS A 168 5.99 -7.86 -7.21
N VAL A 169 6.20 -8.77 -6.27
CA VAL A 169 5.95 -10.21 -6.46
C VAL A 169 4.58 -10.52 -5.88
N VAL A 170 3.76 -11.22 -6.67
CA VAL A 170 2.42 -11.65 -6.27
C VAL A 170 2.37 -13.16 -6.28
N ARG A 171 1.90 -13.76 -5.18
CA ARG A 171 1.54 -15.18 -5.12
C ARG A 171 0.03 -15.34 -5.16
N LEU A 172 -0.45 -16.13 -6.08
CA LEU A 172 -1.87 -16.42 -6.33
C LEU A 172 -2.17 -17.88 -6.00
N LEU A 173 -3.20 -18.10 -5.20
CA LEU A 173 -3.69 -19.43 -4.86
C LEU A 173 -5.15 -19.57 -5.28
N SER A 174 -5.49 -20.76 -5.78
CA SER A 174 -6.87 -21.10 -6.07
C SER A 174 -7.75 -20.95 -4.82
N PRO A 175 -9.07 -20.75 -4.97
CA PRO A 175 -9.97 -20.60 -3.82
C PRO A 175 -9.87 -21.72 -2.79
N GLY A 176 -9.66 -22.97 -3.22
CA GLY A 176 -9.47 -24.12 -2.33
C GLY A 176 -8.13 -24.10 -1.61
N ALA A 177 -7.03 -23.89 -2.34
CA ALA A 177 -5.69 -23.89 -1.78
C ALA A 177 -5.52 -22.75 -0.75
N GLY A 178 -5.93 -21.53 -1.08
CA GLY A 178 -5.83 -20.40 -0.16
C GLY A 178 -6.71 -20.54 1.08
N ARG A 179 -7.91 -21.14 0.96
CA ARG A 179 -8.75 -21.48 2.13
C ARG A 179 -8.05 -22.45 3.07
N ASN A 180 -7.39 -23.47 2.52
CA ASN A 180 -6.69 -24.47 3.32
C ASN A 180 -5.49 -23.85 4.06
N VAL A 181 -4.71 -23.00 3.39
CA VAL A 181 -3.63 -22.25 4.04
C VAL A 181 -4.18 -21.40 5.18
N PHE A 182 -5.22 -20.61 4.91
CA PHE A 182 -5.79 -19.72 5.91
C PHE A 182 -6.36 -20.49 7.13
N ALA A 183 -7.11 -21.57 6.90
CA ALA A 183 -7.66 -22.40 7.96
C ALA A 183 -6.56 -23.02 8.84
N LYS A 184 -5.49 -23.55 8.22
CA LYS A 184 -4.32 -24.07 8.95
C LYS A 184 -3.66 -23.00 9.81
N VAL A 185 -3.52 -21.77 9.30
CA VAL A 185 -2.96 -20.67 10.10
C VAL A 185 -3.87 -20.33 11.27
N GLN A 186 -5.19 -20.23 11.06
CA GLN A 186 -6.13 -19.98 12.16
C GLN A 186 -6.04 -21.06 13.24
N GLU A 187 -5.99 -22.33 12.87
CA GLU A 187 -5.82 -23.44 13.80
C GLU A 187 -4.51 -23.31 14.61
N ARG A 188 -3.39 -23.01 13.92
CA ARG A 188 -2.07 -22.86 14.54
C ARG A 188 -2.02 -21.74 15.58
N ILE A 189 -2.71 -20.62 15.34
CA ILE A 189 -2.71 -19.46 16.24
C ILE A 189 -3.90 -19.45 17.21
N GLY A 190 -4.77 -20.48 17.19
CA GLY A 190 -6.02 -20.49 17.96
C GLY A 190 -6.99 -19.37 17.56
N GLY A 191 -6.92 -18.90 16.31
CA GLY A 191 -7.70 -17.80 15.77
C GLY A 191 -9.07 -18.23 15.22
N SER A 192 -9.94 -17.25 15.01
CA SER A 192 -11.29 -17.44 14.43
C SER A 192 -11.64 -16.34 13.42
N ALA A 193 -10.64 -15.74 12.78
CA ALA A 193 -10.84 -14.65 11.84
C ALA A 193 -11.63 -15.10 10.59
N SER A 194 -12.51 -14.22 10.10
CA SER A 194 -13.24 -14.44 8.85
C SER A 194 -12.29 -14.40 7.66
N ALA A 195 -12.36 -15.40 6.78
CA ALA A 195 -11.64 -15.41 5.50
C ALA A 195 -12.19 -14.43 4.45
N THR A 196 -13.21 -13.64 4.78
CA THR A 196 -13.98 -12.84 3.82
C THR A 196 -13.85 -11.37 4.18
N MET A 197 -13.34 -10.56 3.25
CA MET A 197 -13.14 -9.11 3.39
C MET A 197 -12.29 -8.77 4.62
N ARG A 198 -10.97 -8.73 4.40
CA ARG A 198 -9.97 -8.41 5.43
C ARG A 198 -9.49 -6.97 5.27
N GLY A 199 -9.30 -6.27 6.38
CA GLY A 199 -8.85 -4.90 6.44
C GLY A 199 -7.56 -4.75 7.26
N GLU A 200 -7.50 -3.70 8.07
CA GLU A 200 -6.32 -3.35 8.88
C GLU A 200 -5.91 -4.44 9.88
N GLU A 201 -6.85 -5.26 10.33
CA GLU A 201 -6.60 -6.31 11.30
C GLU A 201 -5.62 -7.38 10.78
N MET A 202 -5.55 -7.57 9.45
CA MET A 202 -4.60 -8.51 8.86
C MET A 202 -3.17 -7.97 8.82
N MET A 203 -2.98 -6.65 9.02
CA MET A 203 -1.68 -5.97 8.85
C MET A 203 -0.78 -6.05 10.10
N GLN A 204 -1.24 -6.72 11.15
CA GLN A 204 -0.53 -6.86 12.43
C GLN A 204 -0.76 -8.21 13.10
N GLY A 205 -0.01 -8.47 14.17
CA GLY A 205 -0.19 -9.65 15.01
C GLY A 205 0.43 -10.94 14.45
N GLU A 206 0.13 -12.04 15.13
CA GLU A 206 0.71 -13.36 14.84
C GLU A 206 0.23 -13.94 13.51
N GLU A 207 -1.05 -13.74 13.17
CA GLU A 207 -1.61 -14.21 11.90
C GLU A 207 -0.81 -13.72 10.69
N LYS A 208 -0.47 -12.42 10.66
CA LYS A 208 0.36 -11.84 9.60
C LYS A 208 1.70 -12.56 9.45
N LYS A 209 2.39 -12.82 10.56
CA LYS A 209 3.72 -13.44 10.59
C LYS A 209 3.65 -14.89 10.10
N VAL A 210 2.67 -15.64 10.58
CA VAL A 210 2.48 -17.05 10.21
C VAL A 210 2.01 -17.17 8.76
N LEU A 211 1.11 -16.31 8.28
CA LEU A 211 0.74 -16.25 6.86
C LEU A 211 1.94 -15.90 5.98
N GLU A 212 2.80 -14.99 6.42
CA GLU A 212 4.02 -14.67 5.69
C GLU A 212 4.94 -15.88 5.59
N GLU A 213 5.14 -16.60 6.69
CA GLU A 213 5.95 -17.82 6.74
C GLU A 213 5.38 -18.92 5.82
N GLU A 214 4.08 -19.22 5.92
CA GLU A 214 3.44 -20.30 5.15
C GLU A 214 3.40 -19.96 3.65
N VAL A 215 3.14 -18.71 3.29
CA VAL A 215 2.99 -18.30 1.89
C VAL A 215 4.32 -17.97 1.24
N TRP A 216 5.27 -17.37 1.95
CA TRP A 216 6.54 -16.87 1.40
C TRP A 216 7.77 -17.67 1.83
N GLY A 217 7.64 -18.57 2.80
CA GLY A 217 8.72 -19.41 3.29
C GLY A 217 9.15 -20.51 2.31
N ARG A 218 9.97 -21.42 2.83
CA ARG A 218 10.55 -22.55 2.07
C ARG A 218 9.65 -23.80 2.06
N ASN A 219 8.40 -23.69 2.51
CA ASN A 219 7.51 -24.83 2.54
C ASN A 219 6.99 -25.15 1.13
N ASP A 220 7.47 -26.24 0.55
CA ASP A 220 7.18 -26.63 -0.84
C ASP A 220 5.71 -27.02 -1.09
N LEU A 221 4.98 -27.39 -0.03
CA LEU A 221 3.59 -27.84 -0.13
C LEU A 221 2.68 -26.81 -0.79
N TYR A 222 2.87 -25.53 -0.48
CA TYR A 222 2.04 -24.46 -1.06
C TYR A 222 2.70 -23.77 -2.25
N ARG A 223 4.04 -23.75 -2.32
CA ARG A 223 4.76 -23.23 -3.49
C ARG A 223 4.39 -23.97 -4.77
N SER A 224 4.19 -25.28 -4.71
CA SER A 224 3.77 -26.09 -5.86
C SER A 224 2.33 -25.81 -6.33
N SER A 225 1.47 -25.30 -5.43
CA SER A 225 0.07 -24.99 -5.71
C SER A 225 -0.19 -23.50 -6.03
N ALA A 226 0.80 -22.64 -5.84
CA ALA A 226 0.71 -21.21 -6.04
C ALA A 226 1.29 -20.80 -7.40
N TYR A 227 0.62 -19.88 -8.07
CA TYR A 227 1.21 -19.14 -9.18
C TYR A 227 1.98 -17.95 -8.62
N GLU A 228 3.16 -17.69 -9.16
CA GLU A 228 3.98 -16.53 -8.81
C GLU A 228 4.17 -15.63 -10.03
N ALA A 229 3.98 -14.33 -9.86
CA ALA A 229 4.21 -13.33 -10.89
C ALA A 229 5.06 -12.20 -10.32
N GLU A 230 6.15 -11.86 -11.02
CA GLU A 230 6.90 -10.63 -10.79
C GLU A 230 6.33 -9.54 -11.71
N LEU A 231 5.85 -8.45 -11.12
CA LEU A 231 5.28 -7.30 -11.82
C LEU A 231 6.25 -6.12 -11.75
N ARG A 232 6.59 -5.59 -12.91
CA ARG A 232 7.39 -4.38 -13.11
C ARG A 232 6.50 -3.25 -13.63
N SER A 233 7.07 -2.04 -13.71
CA SER A 233 6.35 -0.87 -14.22
C SER A 233 5.72 -1.14 -15.59
N GLY A 234 4.39 -0.98 -15.66
CA GLY A 234 3.59 -1.22 -16.87
C GLY A 234 2.88 -2.58 -16.90
N ASP A 235 3.29 -3.53 -16.08
CA ASP A 235 2.67 -4.85 -16.04
C ASP A 235 1.30 -4.81 -15.34
N GLY A 236 0.37 -5.60 -15.88
CA GLY A 236 -0.96 -5.82 -15.32
C GLY A 236 -1.18 -7.28 -14.96
N LEU A 237 -1.81 -7.52 -13.81
CA LEU A 237 -2.18 -8.85 -13.31
C LEU A 237 -3.70 -8.89 -13.09
N PHE A 238 -4.36 -9.80 -13.79
CA PHE A 238 -5.75 -10.14 -13.52
C PHE A 238 -5.83 -11.14 -12.35
N ILE A 239 -6.59 -10.79 -11.32
CA ILE A 239 -6.87 -11.63 -10.16
C ILE A 239 -8.34 -12.04 -10.23
N PRO A 240 -8.65 -13.31 -10.53
CA PRO A 240 -10.03 -13.74 -10.68
C PRO A 240 -10.77 -13.71 -9.34
N ARG A 241 -12.10 -13.56 -9.41
CA ARG A 241 -12.96 -13.52 -8.22
C ARG A 241 -12.72 -14.72 -7.31
N GLY A 242 -12.52 -14.45 -6.01
CA GLY A 242 -12.35 -15.47 -4.99
C GLY A 242 -10.96 -16.14 -4.95
N TRP A 243 -10.04 -15.74 -5.83
CA TRP A 243 -8.65 -16.16 -5.74
C TRP A 243 -7.96 -15.46 -4.58
N TRP A 244 -7.14 -16.23 -3.89
CA TRP A 244 -6.33 -15.72 -2.80
C TRP A 244 -5.03 -15.16 -3.34
N HIS A 245 -4.57 -14.07 -2.76
CA HIS A 245 -3.34 -13.45 -3.18
C HIS A 245 -2.60 -12.81 -2.02
N SER A 246 -1.28 -12.83 -2.10
CA SER A 246 -0.38 -12.10 -1.22
C SER A 246 0.64 -11.36 -2.07
N VAL A 247 1.04 -10.17 -1.62
CA VAL A 247 1.85 -9.26 -2.43
C VAL A 247 3.05 -8.77 -1.62
N LYS A 248 4.24 -8.81 -2.22
CA LYS A 248 5.46 -8.22 -1.66
C LYS A 248 6.08 -7.23 -2.64
N GLY A 249 6.25 -5.98 -2.22
CA GLY A 249 7.18 -5.07 -2.89
C GLY A 249 8.61 -5.44 -2.54
N ILE A 250 9.47 -5.57 -3.54
CA ILE A 250 10.88 -5.97 -3.37
C ILE A 250 11.81 -4.89 -3.94
N GLY A 251 13.10 -5.02 -3.61
CA GLY A 251 14.13 -4.07 -4.01
C GLY A 251 14.14 -2.82 -3.14
N ASP A 252 14.74 -1.76 -3.69
CA ASP A 252 14.91 -0.47 -3.02
C ASP A 252 14.16 0.65 -3.75
N GLY A 253 13.86 1.74 -3.04
CA GLY A 253 13.21 2.92 -3.60
C GLY A 253 11.68 2.86 -3.59
N MET A 254 11.05 3.74 -4.36
CA MET A 254 9.60 3.87 -4.40
C MET A 254 8.95 2.76 -5.23
N THR A 255 7.90 2.17 -4.66
CA THR A 255 6.93 1.33 -5.37
C THR A 255 5.58 2.04 -5.45
N GLY A 256 4.89 1.82 -6.57
CA GLY A 256 3.50 2.26 -6.73
C GLY A 256 2.69 1.27 -7.54
N SER A 257 1.41 1.13 -7.19
CA SER A 257 0.44 0.32 -7.91
C SER A 257 -0.94 0.97 -7.89
N VAL A 258 -1.78 0.60 -8.85
CA VAL A 258 -3.20 0.95 -8.90
C VAL A 258 -4.00 -0.30 -9.22
N ASN A 259 -5.26 -0.34 -8.85
CA ASN A 259 -6.14 -1.43 -9.23
C ASN A 259 -7.57 -0.98 -9.51
N TRP A 260 -8.33 -1.91 -10.09
CA TRP A 260 -9.77 -1.77 -10.30
C TRP A 260 -10.46 -3.08 -9.96
N TRP A 261 -11.39 -3.03 -9.01
CA TRP A 261 -12.36 -4.09 -8.79
C TRP A 261 -13.58 -3.81 -9.68
N PHE A 262 -14.05 -4.81 -10.42
CA PHE A 262 -15.10 -4.65 -11.42
C PHE A 262 -16.12 -5.78 -11.40
N ARG A 263 -17.23 -5.63 -12.14
CA ARG A 263 -18.37 -6.56 -12.17
C ARG A 263 -18.82 -6.90 -13.57
#